data_AF-A0A497KVG3-F1
#
_entry.id   AF-A0A497KVG3-F1
#
_cell.length_a   1.000
_cell.length_b   1.000
_cell.length_c   1.000
_cell.angle_alpha   90.00
_cell.angle_beta   90.00
_cell.angle_gamma   90.00
#
_symmetry.space_group_name_H-M   'P 1'
#
loop_
_entity.id
_entity.type
_entity.pdbx_description
1 polymer ?
#
loop_
_entity_poly.entity_id
_entity_poly.type
_entity_poly.pdbx_seq_one_letter_code
_entity_poly.pdbx_strand_id
1 'polypeptide(L)'
;MSLARDAEVVATFEPRLGAGVVVKAPEEAMLGTALDPSTGRISPAALGAKGSLHVALKEAGEVQVLSVRVVGGRLVEPGSMAEIPWGELRAFVKRDKPLVFYGVAPIWLGARVAAEFADSVPWYGVYDPRVGGAVVAVSQAPATPVGSIFPLSGADVEAAASVWGFGAVEPGARLPGRPIVLAVVGDPNSGKSVFLHVLNSILRARGLVTLTQEADLVAPTSEWSLHAPDLRKELKKTLDAGERLRWVQRALEEAKRSGAVDVVLCDVGGGRPDIGVRITPENEAILKHATHVIVCSRPEGVRPWLEELKRKAPHAKVVAVLESAWPDPEGLRACVEVAEGVAKGVVSHLDRRAYVLGKIPEATKRVIRRVADLLVEA
;
A
#
# COMPACT_ATOMS: atom_id res chain seq x y z
N MET A 1 42.28 -7.26 -18.09
CA MET A 1 42.35 -7.36 -16.62
C MET A 1 40.93 -7.57 -16.14
N SER A 2 40.57 -8.84 -15.85
CA SER A 2 39.23 -9.22 -15.38
C SER A 2 39.09 -8.75 -13.94
N LEU A 3 38.37 -7.64 -13.73
CA LEU A 3 37.88 -7.29 -12.39
C LEU A 3 37.03 -8.47 -11.92
N ALA A 4 37.47 -9.13 -10.86
CA ALA A 4 36.64 -10.10 -10.16
C ALA A 4 35.28 -9.45 -9.91
N ARG A 5 34.19 -10.08 -10.36
CA ARG A 5 32.84 -9.68 -9.96
C ARG A 5 32.77 -9.96 -8.46
N ASP A 6 32.98 -8.93 -7.65
CA ASP A 6 32.97 -9.05 -6.21
C ASP A 6 31.68 -9.73 -5.75
N ALA A 7 31.85 -10.63 -4.77
CA ALA A 7 30.82 -11.43 -4.15
C ALA A 7 29.88 -10.54 -3.30
N GLU A 8 29.12 -9.68 -3.96
CA GLU A 8 28.30 -8.67 -3.31
C GLU A 8 26.92 -9.23 -2.97
N VAL A 9 26.59 -9.23 -1.68
CA VAL A 9 25.24 -9.47 -1.19
C VAL A 9 24.52 -8.13 -1.13
N VAL A 10 23.42 -8.01 -1.87
CA VAL A 10 22.51 -6.85 -1.79
C VAL A 10 21.25 -7.27 -1.05
N ALA A 11 20.85 -6.48 -0.05
CA ALA A 11 19.64 -6.71 0.71
C ALA A 11 18.77 -5.45 0.80
N THR A 12 17.47 -5.64 0.97
CA THR A 12 16.52 -4.56 1.22
C THR A 12 15.84 -4.76 2.56
N PHE A 13 15.69 -3.70 3.34
CA PHE A 13 15.14 -3.82 4.68
C PHE A 13 13.65 -4.21 4.66
N GLU A 14 13.29 -5.27 5.39
CA GLU A 14 11.91 -5.68 5.64
C GLU A 14 11.57 -5.43 7.12
N PRO A 15 10.80 -4.36 7.41
CA PRO A 15 10.51 -3.96 8.79
C PRO A 15 9.82 -5.04 9.65
N ARG A 16 9.09 -5.97 9.02
CA ARG A 16 8.43 -7.08 9.75
C ARG A 16 9.40 -8.15 10.23
N LEU A 17 10.56 -8.29 9.57
CA LEU A 17 11.64 -9.16 10.01
C LEU A 17 12.63 -8.43 10.93
N GLY A 18 12.67 -7.09 10.88
CA GLY A 18 13.74 -6.31 11.50
C GLY A 18 15.12 -6.60 10.86
N ALA A 19 15.13 -7.11 9.63
CA ALA A 19 16.32 -7.57 8.92
C ALA A 19 16.26 -7.17 7.44
N GLY A 20 17.41 -7.20 6.77
CA GLY A 20 17.46 -7.16 5.31
C GLY A 20 16.96 -8.47 4.70
N VAL A 21 16.21 -8.40 3.61
CA VAL A 21 15.94 -9.54 2.73
C VAL A 21 16.97 -9.52 1.61
N VAL A 22 17.72 -10.60 1.44
CA VAL A 22 18.72 -10.73 0.38
C VAL A 22 18.02 -10.82 -0.99
N VAL A 23 18.36 -9.89 -1.88
CA VAL A 23 17.78 -9.74 -3.23
C VAL A 23 18.82 -9.95 -4.35
N LYS A 24 20.10 -9.99 -4.01
CA LYS A 24 21.21 -10.36 -4.91
C LYS A 24 22.28 -11.03 -4.07
N ALA A 25 22.81 -12.14 -4.55
CA ALA A 25 23.89 -12.86 -3.90
C ALA A 25 24.65 -13.71 -4.93
N PRO A 26 25.88 -14.16 -4.60
CA PRO A 26 26.63 -15.10 -5.45
C PRO A 26 25.94 -16.47 -5.58
N GLU A 27 25.27 -16.93 -4.52
CA GLU A 27 24.57 -18.20 -4.47
C GLU A 27 23.06 -17.97 -4.47
N GLU A 28 22.33 -18.61 -5.40
CA GLU A 28 20.86 -18.47 -5.48
C GLU A 28 20.14 -18.93 -4.21
N ALA A 29 20.71 -19.89 -3.48
CA ALA A 29 20.18 -20.38 -2.21
C ALA A 29 20.12 -19.28 -1.11
N MET A 30 20.85 -18.18 -1.28
CA MET A 30 20.82 -17.04 -0.36
C MET A 30 19.66 -16.07 -0.67
N LEU A 31 19.03 -16.15 -1.85
CA LEU A 31 17.94 -15.25 -2.21
C LEU A 31 16.75 -15.46 -1.28
N GLY A 32 16.18 -14.36 -0.79
CA GLY A 32 15.08 -14.40 0.17
C GLY A 32 15.49 -14.73 1.60
N THR A 33 16.78 -14.93 1.91
CA THR A 33 17.24 -15.10 3.29
C THR A 33 17.27 -13.74 4.03
N ALA A 34 17.31 -13.80 5.36
CA ALA A 34 17.42 -12.64 6.23
C ALA A 34 18.90 -12.29 6.51
N LEU A 35 19.29 -11.06 6.24
CA LEU A 35 20.56 -10.44 6.59
C LEU A 35 20.37 -9.55 7.82
N ASP A 36 21.02 -9.92 8.93
CA ASP A 36 21.07 -9.09 10.12
C ASP A 36 21.93 -7.84 9.84
N PRO A 37 21.38 -6.61 9.94
CA PRO A 37 22.11 -5.40 9.61
C PRO A 37 23.21 -5.05 10.63
N SER A 38 23.18 -5.63 11.83
CA SER A 38 24.15 -5.38 12.90
C SER A 38 25.31 -6.37 12.89
N THR A 39 25.04 -7.63 12.53
CA THR A 39 26.05 -8.70 12.56
C THR A 39 26.51 -9.13 11.17
N GLY A 40 25.80 -8.75 10.11
CA GLY A 40 26.02 -9.25 8.75
C GLY A 40 25.69 -10.74 8.58
N ARG A 41 25.09 -11.38 9.59
CA ARG A 41 24.77 -12.81 9.55
C ARG A 41 23.57 -13.06 8.67
N ILE A 42 23.66 -14.12 7.86
CA ILE A 42 22.57 -14.61 7.03
C ILE A 42 21.87 -15.78 7.71
N SER A 43 20.55 -15.80 7.65
CA SER A 43 19.69 -16.81 8.28
C SER A 43 18.38 -16.99 7.49
N PRO A 44 17.64 -18.09 7.69
CA PRO A 44 16.32 -18.24 7.06
C PRO A 44 15.38 -17.08 7.44
N ALA A 45 14.69 -16.51 6.45
CA ALA A 45 13.64 -15.53 6.69
C ALA A 45 12.28 -16.21 6.77
N ALA A 46 11.41 -15.76 7.69
CA ALA A 46 10.04 -16.24 7.78
C ALA A 46 9.10 -15.11 8.19
N LEU A 47 8.11 -14.81 7.33
CA LEU A 47 7.05 -13.84 7.59
C LEU A 47 5.76 -14.48 8.12
N GLY A 48 5.63 -15.81 8.06
CA GLY A 48 4.36 -16.51 8.29
C GLY A 48 3.35 -16.25 7.17
N ALA A 49 3.84 -15.93 5.98
CA ALA A 49 3.06 -15.63 4.79
C ALA A 49 2.54 -16.91 4.12
N LYS A 50 1.37 -16.81 3.48
CA LYS A 50 0.69 -17.93 2.81
C LYS A 50 0.41 -17.69 1.34
N GLY A 51 0.78 -16.51 0.83
CA GLY A 51 0.58 -16.18 -0.57
C GLY A 51 1.67 -16.77 -1.45
N SER A 52 1.32 -17.00 -2.71
CA SER A 52 2.22 -17.45 -3.77
C SER A 52 2.46 -16.32 -4.78
N LEU A 53 3.65 -16.29 -5.38
CA LEU A 53 4.00 -15.31 -6.40
C LEU A 53 3.61 -15.79 -7.79
N HIS A 54 2.98 -14.89 -8.54
CA HIS A 54 2.75 -15.05 -9.97
C HIS A 54 3.40 -13.87 -10.68
N VAL A 55 4.11 -14.15 -11.77
CA VAL A 55 4.81 -13.15 -12.57
C VAL A 55 4.45 -13.33 -14.04
N ALA A 56 4.28 -12.22 -14.77
CA ALA A 56 4.06 -12.24 -16.21
C ALA A 56 4.75 -11.05 -16.87
N LEU A 57 5.37 -11.29 -18.02
CA LEU A 57 6.08 -10.29 -18.81
C LEU A 57 5.33 -10.07 -20.13
N LYS A 58 5.00 -8.81 -20.44
CA LYS A 58 4.36 -8.46 -21.71
C LYS A 58 4.71 -7.04 -22.13
N GLU A 59 4.71 -6.79 -23.43
CA GLU A 59 4.91 -5.45 -23.98
C GLU A 59 3.68 -4.55 -23.80
N ALA A 60 3.93 -3.28 -23.51
CA ALA A 60 2.95 -2.20 -23.46
C ALA A 60 3.53 -0.98 -24.19
N GLY A 61 3.26 -0.87 -25.48
CA GLY A 61 3.81 0.20 -26.32
C GLY A 61 5.34 0.18 -26.37
N GLU A 62 5.96 1.27 -25.92
CA GLU A 62 7.42 1.46 -25.93
C GLU A 62 8.15 0.73 -24.80
N VAL A 63 7.41 0.20 -23.82
CA VAL A 63 7.97 -0.51 -22.67
C VAL A 63 7.55 -1.98 -22.65
N GLN A 64 8.21 -2.75 -21.80
CA GLN A 64 7.76 -4.07 -21.36
C GLN A 64 7.43 -4.02 -19.88
N VAL A 65 6.36 -4.69 -19.49
CA VAL A 65 5.80 -4.69 -18.14
C VAL A 65 6.01 -6.07 -17.54
N LEU A 66 6.78 -6.13 -16.45
CA LEU A 66 6.82 -7.28 -15.56
C LEU A 66 5.77 -7.08 -14.47
N SER A 67 4.63 -7.73 -14.66
CA SER A 67 3.54 -7.76 -13.70
C SER A 67 3.76 -8.84 -12.65
N VAL A 68 3.43 -8.52 -11.41
CA VAL A 68 3.54 -9.41 -10.25
C VAL A 68 2.25 -9.40 -9.45
N ARG A 69 1.83 -10.58 -8.98
CA ARG A 69 0.70 -10.75 -8.09
C ARG A 69 1.02 -11.72 -6.97
N VAL A 70 0.53 -11.40 -5.77
CA VAL A 70 0.45 -12.35 -4.65
C VAL A 70 -0.95 -12.97 -4.64
N VAL A 71 -1.04 -14.29 -4.73
CA VAL A 71 -2.31 -15.05 -4.75
C VAL A 71 -2.42 -15.91 -3.48
N GLY A 72 -3.64 -16.13 -2.96
CA GLY A 72 -3.86 -17.01 -1.81
C GLY A 72 -3.46 -16.41 -0.44
N GLY A 73 -2.90 -15.19 -0.41
CA GLY A 73 -2.53 -14.52 0.84
C GLY A 73 -2.27 -13.03 0.66
N ARG A 74 -2.13 -12.31 1.79
CA ARG A 74 -1.78 -10.87 1.81
C ARG A 74 -0.30 -10.63 1.50
N LEU A 75 0.54 -11.58 1.91
CA LEU A 75 1.99 -11.54 1.83
C LEU A 75 2.48 -12.85 1.26
N VAL A 76 3.71 -12.84 0.76
CA VAL A 76 4.44 -14.02 0.31
C VAL A 76 5.74 -14.13 1.10
N GLU A 77 6.23 -15.35 1.28
CA GLU A 77 7.51 -15.57 1.94
C GLU A 77 8.65 -15.05 1.06
N PRO A 78 9.69 -14.41 1.64
CA PRO A 78 10.86 -13.96 0.90
C PRO A 78 11.54 -15.08 0.11
N GLY A 79 11.58 -16.31 0.66
CA GLY A 79 12.14 -17.48 -0.01
C GLY A 79 11.45 -17.85 -1.33
N SER A 80 10.17 -17.49 -1.51
CA SER A 80 9.44 -17.76 -2.76
C SER A 80 10.01 -17.00 -3.97
N MET A 81 10.92 -16.04 -3.74
CA MET A 81 11.68 -15.41 -4.81
C MET A 81 12.55 -16.39 -5.60
N ALA A 82 13.00 -17.48 -4.96
CA ALA A 82 13.77 -18.53 -5.62
C ALA A 82 12.91 -19.39 -6.57
N GLU A 83 11.58 -19.36 -6.43
CA GLU A 83 10.64 -20.09 -7.29
C GLU A 83 10.39 -19.39 -8.63
N ILE A 84 10.78 -18.11 -8.75
CA ILE A 84 10.65 -17.37 -10.00
C ILE A 84 11.68 -17.90 -11.00
N PRO A 85 11.29 -18.27 -12.24
CA PRO A 85 12.21 -18.77 -13.26
C PRO A 85 13.02 -17.61 -13.88
N TRP A 86 13.94 -17.04 -13.11
CA TRP A 86 14.73 -15.87 -13.51
C TRP A 86 15.49 -16.09 -14.83
N GLY A 87 16.03 -17.29 -15.05
CA GLY A 87 16.72 -17.64 -16.29
C GLY A 87 15.81 -17.58 -17.52
N GLU A 88 14.58 -18.07 -17.42
CA GLU A 88 13.59 -17.99 -18.50
C GLU A 88 13.15 -16.54 -18.71
N LEU A 89 12.82 -15.82 -17.64
CA LEU A 89 12.47 -14.39 -17.73
C LEU A 89 13.56 -13.59 -18.44
N ARG A 90 14.84 -13.84 -18.12
CA ARG A 90 15.98 -13.19 -18.77
C ARG A 90 16.06 -13.45 -20.27
N ALA A 91 15.63 -14.62 -20.73
CA ALA A 91 15.57 -14.95 -22.16
C ALA A 91 14.43 -14.20 -22.88
N PHE A 92 13.34 -13.86 -22.18
CA PHE A 92 12.19 -13.13 -22.75
C PHE A 92 12.30 -11.61 -22.64
N VAL A 93 13.06 -11.08 -21.67
CA VAL A 93 13.27 -9.63 -21.51
C VAL A 93 14.03 -9.07 -22.72
N LYS A 94 13.42 -8.09 -23.40
CA LYS A 94 14.01 -7.44 -24.56
C LYS A 94 14.99 -6.34 -24.14
N ARG A 95 16.25 -6.45 -24.55
CA ARG A 95 17.30 -5.54 -24.06
C ARG A 95 17.22 -4.11 -24.62
N ASP A 96 16.51 -3.93 -25.72
CA ASP A 96 16.28 -2.65 -26.38
C ASP A 96 15.05 -1.90 -25.84
N LYS A 97 14.26 -2.54 -24.96
CA LYS A 97 13.04 -1.93 -24.39
C LYS A 97 13.17 -1.71 -22.88
N PRO A 98 12.68 -0.58 -22.34
CA PRO A 98 12.66 -0.37 -20.90
C PRO A 98 11.72 -1.31 -20.16
N LEU A 99 12.05 -1.63 -18.91
CA LEU A 99 11.28 -2.56 -18.07
C LEU A 99 10.52 -1.81 -16.97
N VAL A 100 9.22 -2.03 -16.90
CA VAL A 100 8.34 -1.48 -15.86
C VAL A 100 7.89 -2.61 -14.93
N PHE A 101 8.18 -2.47 -13.64
CA PHE A 101 7.63 -3.33 -12.60
C PHE A 101 6.22 -2.87 -12.22
N TYR A 102 5.28 -3.80 -12.23
CA TYR A 102 3.89 -3.54 -11.94
C TYR A 102 3.29 -4.56 -10.97
N GLY A 103 2.47 -4.10 -10.03
CA GLY A 103 1.62 -4.95 -9.21
C GLY A 103 1.78 -4.76 -7.71
N VAL A 104 0.94 -5.43 -6.94
CA VAL A 104 0.97 -5.40 -5.47
C VAL A 104 1.98 -6.43 -4.99
N ALA A 105 3.20 -5.99 -4.71
CA ALA A 105 4.30 -6.84 -4.31
C ALA A 105 5.09 -6.25 -3.12
N PRO A 106 5.80 -7.08 -2.34
CA PRO A 106 6.77 -6.60 -1.37
C PRO A 106 7.90 -5.81 -2.02
N ILE A 107 8.44 -4.81 -1.31
CA ILE A 107 9.52 -3.92 -1.81
C ILE A 107 10.74 -4.73 -2.27
N TRP A 108 11.10 -5.77 -1.51
CA TRP A 108 12.24 -6.63 -1.83
C TRP A 108 12.12 -7.31 -3.20
N LEU A 109 10.90 -7.54 -3.70
CA LEU A 109 10.71 -8.16 -5.01
C LEU A 109 10.98 -7.18 -6.15
N GLY A 110 10.52 -5.93 -6.01
CA GLY A 110 10.86 -4.87 -6.95
C GLY A 110 12.38 -4.61 -6.98
N ALA A 111 13.05 -4.68 -5.83
CA ALA A 111 14.50 -4.55 -5.77
C ALA A 111 15.24 -5.75 -6.40
N ARG A 112 14.72 -6.97 -6.24
CA ARG A 112 15.25 -8.16 -6.92
C ARG A 112 15.16 -8.01 -8.44
N VAL A 113 14.02 -7.55 -8.95
CA VAL A 113 13.82 -7.31 -10.39
C VAL A 113 14.81 -6.26 -10.89
N ALA A 114 15.00 -5.16 -10.16
CA ALA A 114 16.00 -4.16 -10.48
C ALA A 114 17.42 -4.78 -10.52
N ALA A 115 17.79 -5.53 -9.48
CA ALA A 115 19.09 -6.19 -9.40
C ALA A 115 19.34 -7.23 -10.51
N GLU A 116 18.28 -7.83 -11.05
CA GLU A 116 18.34 -8.82 -12.12
C GLU A 116 18.46 -8.19 -13.50
N PHE A 117 17.69 -7.13 -13.78
CA PHE A 117 17.45 -6.68 -15.15
C PHE A 117 17.93 -5.26 -15.44
N ALA A 118 18.15 -4.41 -14.43
CA ALA A 118 18.39 -2.98 -14.66
C ALA A 118 19.64 -2.68 -15.50
N ASP A 119 20.64 -3.56 -15.48
CA ASP A 119 21.86 -3.44 -16.29
C ASP A 119 21.69 -3.96 -17.73
N SER A 120 20.53 -4.54 -18.04
CA SER A 120 20.24 -5.19 -19.33
C SER A 120 19.18 -4.48 -20.18
N VAL A 121 18.59 -3.40 -19.65
CA VAL A 121 17.54 -2.60 -20.29
C VAL A 121 17.90 -1.12 -20.26
N PRO A 122 17.32 -0.26 -21.13
CA PRO A 122 17.64 1.17 -21.15
C PRO A 122 17.35 1.86 -19.81
N TRP A 123 16.24 1.49 -19.18
CA TRP A 123 15.91 1.91 -17.82
C TRP A 123 14.92 0.93 -17.18
N TYR A 124 14.89 0.94 -15.85
CA TYR A 124 13.95 0.21 -15.01
C TYR A 124 13.11 1.19 -14.22
N GLY A 125 11.78 1.02 -14.27
CA GLY A 125 10.84 1.87 -13.54
C GLY A 125 9.80 1.07 -12.78
N VAL A 126 9.17 1.72 -11.80
CA VAL A 126 8.08 1.15 -11.00
C VAL A 126 6.81 1.93 -11.32
N TYR A 127 5.77 1.25 -11.76
CA TYR A 127 4.48 1.88 -12.00
C TYR A 127 3.86 2.36 -10.69
N ASP A 128 3.43 3.62 -10.65
CA ASP A 128 2.72 4.20 -9.52
C ASP A 128 1.41 4.86 -10.00
N PRO A 129 0.24 4.32 -9.63
CA PRO A 129 -1.05 4.88 -10.06
C PRO A 129 -1.28 6.31 -9.56
N ARG A 130 -0.54 6.79 -8.54
CA ARG A 130 -0.63 8.16 -8.02
C ARG A 130 0.01 9.19 -8.92
N VAL A 131 0.90 8.78 -9.83
CA VAL A 131 1.56 9.69 -10.76
C VAL A 131 1.17 9.42 -12.21
N GLY A 132 0.30 8.43 -12.44
CA GLY A 132 -0.20 8.09 -13.78
C GLY A 132 0.90 7.57 -14.72
N GLY A 133 1.91 6.87 -14.18
CA GLY A 133 3.05 6.42 -14.97
C GLY A 133 4.07 5.60 -14.18
N ALA A 134 5.18 5.29 -14.85
CA ALA A 134 6.31 4.59 -14.24
C ALA A 134 7.37 5.58 -13.75
N VAL A 135 7.73 5.51 -12.47
CA VAL A 135 8.83 6.28 -11.91
C VAL A 135 10.13 5.53 -12.19
N VAL A 136 11.06 6.19 -12.89
CA VAL A 136 12.34 5.60 -13.27
C VAL A 136 13.23 5.47 -12.04
N ALA A 137 13.59 4.24 -11.69
CA ALA A 137 14.37 3.92 -10.50
C ALA A 137 15.85 3.65 -10.82
N VAL A 138 16.13 3.11 -12.01
CA VAL A 138 17.50 2.90 -12.53
C VAL A 138 17.50 3.26 -14.00
N SER A 139 18.54 3.92 -14.49
CA SER A 139 18.63 4.30 -15.89
C SER A 139 20.05 4.20 -16.43
N GLN A 140 20.17 3.59 -17.62
CA GLN A 140 21.34 3.62 -18.48
C GLN A 140 21.14 4.60 -19.65
N ALA A 141 19.96 5.23 -19.75
CA ALA A 141 19.56 6.13 -20.82
C ALA A 141 19.61 7.59 -20.34
N PRO A 142 20.57 8.41 -20.79
CA PRO A 142 20.71 9.80 -20.34
C PRO A 142 19.46 10.67 -20.59
N ALA A 143 18.69 10.36 -21.63
CA ALA A 143 17.44 11.05 -21.95
C ALA A 143 16.29 10.75 -20.96
N THR A 144 16.44 9.75 -20.10
CA THR A 144 15.43 9.30 -19.14
C THR A 144 16.06 9.13 -17.77
N PRO A 145 16.34 10.23 -17.05
CA PRO A 145 17.07 10.17 -15.78
C PRO A 145 16.24 9.54 -14.66
N VAL A 146 16.92 9.04 -13.62
CA VAL A 146 16.30 8.53 -12.39
C VAL A 146 15.40 9.61 -11.77
N GLY A 147 14.22 9.19 -11.30
CA GLY A 147 13.20 10.07 -10.73
C GLY A 147 12.24 10.69 -11.75
N SER A 148 12.54 10.59 -13.05
CA SER A 148 11.58 11.00 -14.09
C SER A 148 10.37 10.06 -14.13
N ILE A 149 9.25 10.58 -14.63
CA ILE A 149 8.00 9.82 -14.81
C ILE A 149 7.84 9.53 -16.29
N PHE A 150 7.85 8.24 -16.65
CA PHE A 150 7.47 7.78 -17.98
C PHE A 150 5.93 7.67 -18.04
N PRO A 151 5.23 8.41 -18.92
CA PRO A 151 3.78 8.31 -19.05
C PRO A 151 3.36 6.91 -19.46
N LEU A 152 2.48 6.30 -18.68
CA LEU A 152 2.01 4.95 -18.94
C LEU A 152 0.62 4.82 -18.31
N SER A 153 -0.41 4.59 -19.11
CA SER A 153 -1.77 4.56 -18.57
C SER A 153 -2.00 3.27 -17.76
N GLY A 154 -2.86 3.35 -16.74
CA GLY A 154 -3.22 2.13 -16.00
C GLY A 154 -3.95 1.11 -16.87
N ALA A 155 -4.70 1.55 -17.89
CA ALA A 155 -5.32 0.65 -18.86
C ALA A 155 -4.27 -0.15 -19.66
N ASP A 156 -3.19 0.48 -20.11
CA ASP A 156 -2.12 -0.20 -20.84
C ASP A 156 -1.40 -1.24 -19.97
N VAL A 157 -1.15 -0.88 -18.72
CA VAL A 157 -0.46 -1.75 -17.75
C VAL A 157 -1.34 -2.92 -17.33
N GLU A 158 -2.65 -2.70 -17.12
CA GLU A 158 -3.62 -3.76 -16.88
C GLU A 158 -3.76 -4.69 -18.09
N ALA A 159 -3.78 -4.15 -19.31
CA ALA A 159 -3.82 -4.94 -20.54
C ALA A 159 -2.55 -5.77 -20.74
N ALA A 160 -1.40 -5.30 -20.25
CA ALA A 160 -0.17 -6.08 -20.19
C ALA A 160 -0.24 -7.16 -19.11
N ALA A 161 -0.79 -6.84 -17.93
CA ALA A 161 -0.93 -7.76 -16.81
C ALA A 161 -2.01 -8.84 -16.99
N SER A 162 -2.97 -8.65 -17.91
CA SER A 162 -4.08 -9.58 -18.13
C SER A 162 -3.72 -10.79 -19.01
N VAL A 163 -2.57 -10.80 -19.67
CA VAL A 163 -2.10 -11.93 -20.49
C VAL A 163 -1.08 -12.73 -19.69
N TRP A 164 -1.56 -13.80 -19.07
CA TRP A 164 -0.76 -14.68 -18.23
C TRP A 164 -0.09 -15.77 -19.07
N GLY A 165 1.22 -15.67 -19.23
CA GLY A 165 2.07 -16.83 -19.51
C GLY A 165 2.56 -17.38 -18.17
N PHE A 166 2.43 -18.69 -17.96
CA PHE A 166 2.77 -19.47 -16.75
C PHE A 166 1.74 -19.43 -15.60
N GLY A 167 0.99 -20.53 -15.42
CA GLY A 167 0.23 -20.84 -14.20
C GLY A 167 -1.01 -19.97 -13.93
N ALA A 168 -1.93 -19.90 -14.89
CA ALA A 168 -3.12 -19.03 -14.84
C ALA A 168 -3.99 -19.26 -13.59
N VAL A 169 -4.25 -18.17 -12.85
CA VAL A 169 -5.41 -18.02 -11.96
C VAL A 169 -6.16 -16.79 -12.46
N GLU A 170 -7.49 -16.88 -12.54
CA GLU A 170 -8.34 -15.78 -12.99
C GLU A 170 -8.07 -14.49 -12.19
N PRO A 171 -8.23 -13.30 -12.80
CA PRO A 171 -8.23 -12.04 -12.07
C PRO A 171 -9.15 -12.10 -10.86
N GLY A 172 -8.67 -11.64 -9.70
CA GLY A 172 -9.57 -11.33 -8.59
C GLY A 172 -10.67 -10.38 -9.08
N ALA A 173 -11.90 -10.54 -8.58
CA ALA A 173 -13.04 -9.74 -9.01
C ALA A 173 -12.72 -8.24 -8.81
N ARG A 174 -12.55 -7.51 -9.92
CA ARG A 174 -12.48 -6.05 -9.92
C ARG A 174 -13.83 -5.49 -9.49
N LEU A 175 -13.82 -4.41 -8.72
CA LEU A 175 -15.08 -3.69 -8.46
C LEU A 175 -15.54 -3.04 -9.77
N PRO A 176 -16.82 -3.20 -10.15
CA PRO A 176 -17.34 -2.52 -11.32
C PRO A 176 -17.38 -1.01 -11.08
N GLY A 177 -16.96 -0.23 -12.08
CA GLY A 177 -17.05 1.24 -12.04
C GLY A 177 -15.75 1.94 -11.67
N ARG A 178 -15.87 3.14 -11.08
CA ARG A 178 -14.71 3.97 -10.73
C ARG A 178 -14.12 3.53 -9.38
N PRO A 179 -12.80 3.70 -9.16
CA PRO A 179 -12.18 3.39 -7.87
C PRO A 179 -12.87 4.09 -6.71
N ILE A 180 -13.07 3.37 -5.60
CA ILE A 180 -13.57 3.94 -4.36
C ILE A 180 -12.45 4.74 -3.71
N VAL A 181 -12.65 6.04 -3.52
CA VAL A 181 -11.79 6.86 -2.65
C VAL A 181 -12.43 6.95 -1.27
N LEU A 182 -11.86 6.22 -0.32
CA LEU A 182 -12.33 6.09 1.05
C LEU A 182 -11.49 6.94 1.99
N ALA A 183 -12.08 7.94 2.63
CA ALA A 183 -11.45 8.68 3.70
C ALA A 183 -11.78 8.08 5.07
N VAL A 184 -10.77 7.80 5.88
CA VAL A 184 -10.93 7.46 7.30
C VAL A 184 -10.62 8.71 8.12
N VAL A 185 -11.61 9.21 8.83
CA VAL A 185 -11.54 10.45 9.62
C VAL A 185 -11.80 10.19 11.10
N GLY A 186 -11.38 11.11 11.97
CA GLY A 186 -11.60 11.03 13.40
C GLY A 186 -10.53 11.76 14.20
N ASP A 187 -10.80 12.03 15.47
CA ASP A 187 -9.88 12.73 16.38
C ASP A 187 -8.47 12.11 16.42
N PRO A 188 -7.43 12.90 16.76
CA PRO A 188 -6.08 12.37 16.95
C PRO A 188 -6.09 11.23 17.98
N ASN A 189 -5.25 10.21 17.74
CA ASN A 189 -5.11 9.04 18.63
C ASN A 189 -6.39 8.22 18.85
N SER A 190 -7.38 8.32 17.95
CA SER A 190 -8.57 7.46 17.94
C SER A 190 -8.31 6.05 17.38
N GLY A 191 -7.14 5.78 16.80
CA GLY A 191 -6.85 4.50 16.14
C GLY A 191 -7.28 4.41 14.68
N LYS A 192 -7.68 5.53 14.05
CA LYS A 192 -7.98 5.67 12.60
C LYS A 192 -6.97 4.98 11.67
N SER A 193 -5.66 5.15 11.90
CA SER A 193 -4.61 4.53 11.09
C SER A 193 -4.60 3.01 11.27
N VAL A 194 -4.72 2.53 12.51
CA VAL A 194 -4.78 1.09 12.81
C VAL A 194 -6.01 0.46 12.15
N PHE A 195 -7.17 1.10 12.28
CA PHE A 195 -8.38 0.69 11.58
C PHE A 195 -8.16 0.59 10.06
N LEU A 196 -7.57 1.63 9.45
CA LEU A 196 -7.30 1.68 8.01
C LEU A 196 -6.39 0.53 7.56
N HIS A 197 -5.34 0.21 8.32
CA HIS A 197 -4.44 -0.90 7.96
C HIS A 197 -5.09 -2.27 8.13
N VAL A 198 -5.94 -2.46 9.15
CA VAL A 198 -6.72 -3.70 9.30
C VAL A 198 -7.74 -3.83 8.17
N LEU A 199 -8.45 -2.76 7.82
CA LEU A 199 -9.38 -2.74 6.69
C LEU A 199 -8.66 -3.03 5.37
N ASN A 200 -7.51 -2.39 5.12
CA ASN A 200 -6.68 -2.64 3.96
C ASN A 200 -6.29 -4.13 3.84
N SER A 201 -5.94 -4.76 4.96
CA SER A 201 -5.62 -6.19 5.02
C SER A 201 -6.81 -7.06 4.61
N ILE A 202 -8.00 -6.72 5.11
CA ILE A 202 -9.24 -7.45 4.83
C ILE A 202 -9.63 -7.30 3.35
N LEU A 203 -9.56 -6.08 2.79
CA LEU A 203 -9.87 -5.83 1.38
C LEU A 203 -8.90 -6.58 0.45
N ARG A 204 -7.59 -6.57 0.74
CA ARG A 204 -6.60 -7.34 -0.02
C ARG A 204 -6.83 -8.85 0.06
N ALA A 205 -7.21 -9.36 1.24
CA ALA A 205 -7.54 -10.77 1.41
C ALA A 205 -8.77 -11.21 0.60
N ARG A 206 -9.61 -10.26 0.17
CA ARG A 206 -10.73 -10.48 -0.76
C ARG A 206 -10.34 -10.37 -2.24
N GLY A 207 -9.06 -10.15 -2.53
CA GLY A 207 -8.54 -10.02 -3.89
C GLY A 207 -8.62 -8.61 -4.48
N LEU A 208 -9.03 -7.60 -3.70
CA LEU A 208 -9.09 -6.21 -4.17
C LEU A 208 -7.70 -5.58 -4.24
N VAL A 209 -7.47 -4.78 -5.28
CA VAL A 209 -6.27 -3.96 -5.42
C VAL A 209 -6.47 -2.66 -4.65
N THR A 210 -5.69 -2.50 -3.59
CA THR A 210 -5.80 -1.33 -2.70
C THR A 210 -4.54 -0.48 -2.69
N LEU A 211 -4.74 0.82 -2.66
CA LEU A 211 -3.71 1.84 -2.50
C LEU A 211 -3.94 2.60 -1.20
N THR A 212 -2.91 2.75 -0.36
CA THR A 212 -2.98 3.63 0.82
C THR A 212 -2.39 4.99 0.48
N GLN A 213 -3.16 6.06 0.71
CA GLN A 213 -2.72 7.43 0.53
C GLN A 213 -2.58 8.11 1.90
N GLU A 214 -1.35 8.56 2.22
CA GLU A 214 -1.12 9.37 3.41
C GLU A 214 -1.69 10.78 3.21
N ALA A 215 -2.83 11.05 3.83
CA ALA A 215 -3.54 12.31 3.71
C ALA A 215 -3.42 13.20 4.98
N ASP A 216 -2.74 12.72 6.01
CA ASP A 216 -2.35 13.52 7.17
C ASP A 216 -1.08 14.32 6.85
N LEU A 217 -1.23 15.63 6.63
CA LEU A 217 -0.13 16.52 6.26
C LEU A 217 0.83 16.80 7.42
N VAL A 218 0.36 16.66 8.66
CA VAL A 218 1.11 17.00 9.88
C VAL A 218 1.75 15.74 10.48
N ALA A 219 1.10 14.59 10.31
CA ALA A 219 1.51 13.34 10.88
C ALA A 219 1.29 12.17 9.92
N PRO A 220 2.01 12.09 8.79
CA PRO A 220 1.86 11.00 7.82
C PRO A 220 2.05 9.61 8.45
N THR A 221 1.17 8.66 8.09
CA THR A 221 1.10 7.30 8.64
C THR A 221 0.99 6.25 7.54
N SER A 222 2.06 6.00 6.79
CA SER A 222 2.19 4.76 6.01
C SER A 222 2.38 3.57 6.94
N GLU A 223 2.11 2.37 6.43
CA GLU A 223 2.27 1.13 7.18
C GLU A 223 3.71 0.96 7.71
N TRP A 224 4.74 1.30 6.91
CA TRP A 224 6.14 1.25 7.34
C TRP A 224 6.40 2.09 8.60
N SER A 225 5.68 3.21 8.75
CA SER A 225 5.87 4.14 9.88
C SER A 225 5.35 3.58 11.21
N LEU A 226 4.54 2.51 11.17
CA LEU A 226 4.16 1.74 12.36
C LEU A 226 5.32 0.90 12.89
N HIS A 227 6.24 0.51 12.01
CA HIS A 227 7.41 -0.31 12.32
C HIS A 227 8.68 0.53 12.53
N ALA A 228 8.71 1.80 12.08
CA ALA A 228 9.84 2.71 12.21
C ALA A 228 9.40 4.13 12.68
N PRO A 229 8.98 4.29 13.95
CA PRO A 229 8.41 5.55 14.44
C PRO A 229 9.41 6.70 14.53
N ASP A 230 10.71 6.44 14.70
CA ASP A 230 11.71 7.51 14.83
C ASP A 230 12.10 8.11 13.48
N LEU A 231 12.26 7.28 12.44
CA LEU A 231 12.47 7.76 11.07
C LEU A 231 11.33 8.69 10.62
N ARG A 232 10.09 8.33 10.99
CA ARG A 232 8.93 9.19 10.74
C ARG A 232 9.05 10.55 11.41
N LYS A 233 9.58 10.66 12.64
CA LYS A 233 9.76 11.95 13.33
C LYS A 233 10.76 12.83 12.59
N GLU A 234 11.83 12.24 12.06
CA GLU A 234 12.84 12.99 11.29
C GLU A 234 12.29 13.51 9.97
N LEU A 235 11.61 12.66 9.20
CA LEU A 235 11.02 13.07 7.91
C LEU A 235 10.01 14.20 8.03
N LYS A 236 9.33 14.34 9.18
CA LYS A 236 8.40 15.46 9.42
C LYS A 236 9.07 16.84 9.38
N LYS A 237 10.36 16.92 9.72
CA LYS A 237 11.07 18.21 9.84
C LYS A 237 11.31 18.89 8.50
N THR A 238 11.27 18.14 7.40
CA THR A 238 11.65 18.60 6.06
C THR A 238 10.48 18.68 5.09
N LEU A 239 9.25 18.44 5.54
CA LEU A 239 8.07 18.40 4.67
C LEU A 239 7.38 19.77 4.57
N ASP A 240 7.25 20.29 3.36
CA ASP A 240 6.38 21.43 3.08
C ASP A 240 4.91 20.98 2.99
N ALA A 241 4.05 21.55 3.84
CA ALA A 241 2.65 21.16 3.90
C ALA A 241 1.87 21.51 2.62
N GLY A 242 2.23 22.63 1.96
CA GLY A 242 1.57 23.10 0.75
C GLY A 242 1.87 22.22 -0.47
N GLU A 243 3.14 21.87 -0.67
CA GLU A 243 3.59 20.92 -1.70
C GLU A 243 2.99 19.54 -1.45
N ARG A 244 3.00 19.08 -0.21
CA ARG A 244 2.39 17.82 0.16
C ARG A 244 0.90 17.78 -0.14
N LEU A 245 0.14 18.84 0.18
CA LEU A 245 -1.28 18.93 -0.15
C LEU A 245 -1.51 18.82 -1.66
N ARG A 246 -0.78 19.60 -2.47
CA ARG A 246 -0.86 19.54 -3.94
C ARG A 246 -0.57 18.14 -4.47
N TRP A 247 0.45 17.48 -3.91
CA TRP A 247 0.79 16.11 -4.28
C TRP A 247 -0.32 15.12 -3.91
N VAL A 248 -0.89 15.20 -2.70
CA VAL A 248 -2.01 14.33 -2.28
C VAL A 248 -3.22 14.50 -3.20
N GLN A 249 -3.60 15.74 -3.52
CA GLN A 249 -4.75 15.99 -4.40
C GLN A 249 -4.53 15.39 -5.79
N ARG A 250 -3.35 15.62 -6.39
CA ARG A 250 -2.99 15.02 -7.68
C ARG A 250 -2.98 13.50 -7.61
N ALA A 251 -2.41 12.93 -6.55
CA ALA A 251 -2.35 11.49 -6.34
C ALA A 251 -3.74 10.84 -6.30
N LEU A 252 -4.70 11.49 -5.65
CA LEU A 252 -6.09 11.01 -5.59
C LEU A 252 -6.80 11.11 -6.95
N GLU A 253 -6.56 12.19 -7.70
CA GLU A 253 -7.09 12.34 -9.06
C GLU A 253 -6.52 11.28 -10.01
N GLU A 254 -5.21 11.09 -10.01
CA GLU A 254 -4.54 10.12 -10.89
C GLU A 254 -4.89 8.67 -10.52
N ALA A 255 -4.92 8.33 -9.22
CA ALA A 255 -5.34 7.00 -8.79
C ALA A 255 -6.78 6.70 -9.26
N LYS A 256 -7.68 7.68 -9.19
CA LYS A 256 -9.07 7.56 -9.68
C LYS A 256 -9.14 7.38 -11.21
N ARG A 257 -8.25 8.03 -11.97
CA ARG A 257 -8.18 7.93 -13.43
C ARG A 257 -7.50 6.66 -13.91
N SER A 258 -6.56 6.12 -13.13
CA SER A 258 -5.70 5.01 -13.55
C SER A 258 -6.47 3.74 -13.94
N GLY A 259 -7.58 3.44 -13.27
CA GLY A 259 -8.29 2.17 -13.41
C GLY A 259 -7.53 0.95 -12.87
N ALA A 260 -6.33 1.15 -12.30
CA ALA A 260 -5.48 0.07 -11.79
C ALA A 260 -5.82 -0.34 -10.35
N VAL A 261 -6.61 0.48 -9.63
CA VAL A 261 -6.89 0.35 -8.20
C VAL A 261 -8.40 0.25 -7.96
N ASP A 262 -8.84 -0.67 -7.10
CA ASP A 262 -10.25 -0.80 -6.70
C ASP A 262 -10.60 0.17 -5.56
N VAL A 263 -9.71 0.29 -4.56
CA VAL A 263 -9.93 1.15 -3.38
C VAL A 263 -8.67 1.95 -3.02
N VAL A 264 -8.82 3.28 -2.95
CA VAL A 264 -7.82 4.20 -2.38
C VAL A 264 -8.23 4.52 -0.93
N LEU A 265 -7.44 4.07 0.05
CA LEU A 265 -7.65 4.32 1.47
C LEU A 265 -6.85 5.54 1.92
N CYS A 266 -7.53 6.61 2.30
CA CYS A 266 -6.95 7.87 2.74
C CYS A 266 -6.96 7.97 4.27
N ASP A 267 -5.79 8.03 4.91
CA ASP A 267 -5.66 8.33 6.33
C ASP A 267 -5.64 9.86 6.51
N VAL A 268 -6.78 10.46 6.83
CA VAL A 268 -6.96 11.92 6.88
C VAL A 268 -6.53 12.47 8.24
N GLY A 269 -5.96 13.68 8.29
CA GLY A 269 -5.52 14.30 9.54
C GLY A 269 -6.63 14.44 10.58
N GLY A 270 -6.26 14.31 11.87
CA GLY A 270 -7.23 14.29 12.98
C GLY A 270 -7.85 15.64 13.36
N GLY A 271 -7.55 16.71 12.61
CA GLY A 271 -8.01 18.05 12.93
C GLY A 271 -7.31 18.67 14.15
N ARG A 272 -7.91 19.74 14.66
CA ARG A 272 -7.53 20.49 15.87
C ARG A 272 -8.71 20.51 16.85
N PRO A 273 -8.97 19.39 17.52
CA PRO A 273 -10.13 19.25 18.38
C PRO A 273 -10.12 20.19 19.58
N ASP A 274 -8.94 20.60 20.02
CA ASP A 274 -8.63 21.56 21.08
C ASP A 274 -9.22 22.95 20.84
N ILE A 275 -9.37 23.35 19.57
CA ILE A 275 -10.01 24.61 19.18
C ILE A 275 -11.35 24.39 18.46
N GLY A 276 -11.93 23.19 18.58
CA GLY A 276 -13.23 22.87 18.01
C GLY A 276 -13.25 22.70 16.49
N VAL A 277 -12.11 22.44 15.84
CA VAL A 277 -12.02 22.24 14.38
C VAL A 277 -11.65 20.79 14.08
N ARG A 278 -12.59 19.99 13.60
CA ARG A 278 -12.34 18.60 13.16
C ARG A 278 -11.91 18.52 11.71
N ILE A 279 -12.55 19.27 10.81
CA ILE A 279 -12.16 19.34 9.40
C ILE A 279 -11.39 20.65 9.17
N THR A 280 -10.07 20.59 9.08
CA THR A 280 -9.25 21.74 8.67
C THR A 280 -9.44 22.06 7.18
N PRO A 281 -9.02 23.24 6.70
CA PRO A 281 -9.07 23.56 5.26
C PRO A 281 -8.36 22.53 4.38
N GLU A 282 -7.25 21.96 4.86
CA GLU A 282 -6.49 20.93 4.15
C GLU A 282 -7.25 19.60 4.11
N ASN A 283 -7.84 19.18 5.24
CA ASN A 283 -8.73 18.02 5.29
C ASN A 283 -9.90 18.20 4.32
N GLU A 284 -10.51 19.37 4.28
CA GLU A 284 -11.60 19.69 3.36
C GLU A 284 -11.16 19.58 1.90
N ALA A 285 -9.98 20.12 1.56
CA ALA A 285 -9.41 19.99 0.21
C ALA A 285 -9.19 18.53 -0.21
N ILE A 286 -8.78 17.67 0.71
CA ILE A 286 -8.63 16.22 0.49
C ILE A 286 -9.99 15.53 0.35
N LEU A 287 -10.95 15.84 1.23
CA LEU A 287 -12.27 15.22 1.27
C LEU A 287 -13.11 15.53 0.01
N LYS A 288 -12.80 16.60 -0.74
CA LYS A 288 -13.38 16.85 -2.07
C LYS A 288 -13.14 15.70 -3.06
N HIS A 289 -12.09 14.91 -2.88
CA HIS A 289 -11.79 13.76 -3.73
C HIS A 289 -12.40 12.45 -3.19
N ALA A 290 -12.82 12.44 -1.93
CA ALA A 290 -13.41 11.26 -1.30
C ALA A 290 -14.82 10.98 -1.84
N THR A 291 -15.06 9.71 -2.15
CA THR A 291 -16.39 9.18 -2.50
C THR A 291 -17.11 8.62 -1.29
N HIS A 292 -16.34 8.08 -0.35
CA HIS A 292 -16.82 7.40 0.84
C HIS A 292 -16.05 7.88 2.07
N VAL A 293 -16.71 7.88 3.23
CA VAL A 293 -16.12 8.27 4.51
C VAL A 293 -16.45 7.25 5.58
N ILE A 294 -15.46 6.93 6.41
CA ILE A 294 -15.63 6.26 7.69
C ILE A 294 -15.20 7.21 8.80
N VAL A 295 -16.09 7.42 9.78
CA VAL A 295 -15.75 8.12 11.01
C VAL A 295 -15.28 7.09 12.04
N CYS A 296 -14.06 7.21 12.52
CA CYS A 296 -13.48 6.38 13.58
C CYS A 296 -12.87 7.30 14.64
N SER A 297 -13.64 7.65 15.66
CA SER A 297 -13.24 8.61 16.70
C SER A 297 -13.58 8.11 18.10
N ARG A 298 -13.06 8.77 19.14
CA ARG A 298 -13.55 8.54 20.50
C ARG A 298 -15.02 8.98 20.59
N PRO A 299 -15.82 8.46 21.54
CA PRO A 299 -17.25 8.76 21.63
C PRO A 299 -17.58 10.26 21.56
N GLU A 300 -16.80 11.09 22.24
CA GLU A 300 -16.94 12.54 22.26
C GLU A 300 -16.67 13.22 20.91
N GLY A 301 -15.86 12.62 20.04
CA GLY A 301 -15.47 13.16 18.74
C GLY A 301 -16.44 12.80 17.62
N VAL A 302 -17.21 11.71 17.74
CA VAL A 302 -18.05 11.19 16.65
C VAL A 302 -19.07 12.22 16.15
N ARG A 303 -19.84 12.82 17.06
CA ARG A 303 -20.88 13.79 16.69
C ARG A 303 -20.30 15.06 16.02
N PRO A 304 -19.29 15.73 16.59
CA PRO A 304 -18.64 16.87 15.94
C PRO A 304 -18.11 16.56 14.53
N TRP A 305 -17.52 15.39 14.32
CA TRP A 305 -17.08 14.96 12.98
C TRP A 305 -18.23 14.84 11.99
N LEU A 306 -19.34 14.23 12.40
CA LEU A 306 -20.52 14.10 11.55
C LEU A 306 -21.14 15.45 11.18
N GLU A 307 -21.20 16.38 12.14
CA GLU A 307 -21.73 17.74 11.91
C GLU A 307 -20.85 18.52 10.92
N GLU A 308 -19.52 18.44 11.05
CA GLU A 308 -18.62 19.08 10.09
C GLU A 308 -18.62 18.41 8.71
N LEU A 309 -18.69 17.07 8.65
CA LEU A 309 -18.78 16.33 7.38
C LEU A 309 -20.02 16.73 6.59
N LYS A 310 -21.18 16.84 7.26
CA LYS A 310 -22.42 17.30 6.61
C LYS A 310 -22.28 18.68 5.97
N ARG A 311 -21.48 19.57 6.56
CA ARG A 311 -21.27 20.93 6.06
C ARG A 311 -20.21 21.00 4.96
N LYS A 312 -19.10 20.28 5.11
CA LYS A 312 -17.88 20.46 4.30
C LYS A 312 -17.64 19.38 3.26
N ALA A 313 -18.23 18.21 3.42
CA ALA A 313 -18.14 17.09 2.48
C ALA A 313 -19.49 16.37 2.30
N PRO A 314 -20.61 17.08 2.03
CA PRO A 314 -21.94 16.48 1.92
C PRO A 314 -22.06 15.47 0.75
N HIS A 315 -21.15 15.54 -0.23
CA HIS A 315 -21.11 14.64 -1.38
C HIS A 315 -20.58 13.24 -1.04
N ALA A 316 -19.85 13.07 0.07
CA ALA A 316 -19.20 11.82 0.39
C ALA A 316 -20.14 10.90 1.20
N LYS A 317 -20.31 9.65 0.74
CA LYS A 317 -21.18 8.66 1.37
C LYS A 317 -20.55 8.16 2.68
N VAL A 318 -21.25 8.33 3.80
CA VAL A 318 -20.80 7.79 5.09
C VAL A 318 -21.11 6.29 5.11
N VAL A 319 -20.09 5.44 5.18
CA VAL A 319 -20.23 3.97 5.20
C VAL A 319 -20.23 3.43 6.62
N ALA A 320 -19.47 4.06 7.50
CA ALA A 320 -19.45 3.67 8.91
C ALA A 320 -19.20 4.85 9.86
N VAL A 321 -19.77 4.71 11.05
CA VAL A 321 -19.59 5.60 12.20
C VAL A 321 -19.24 4.74 13.40
N LEU A 322 -17.98 4.83 13.83
CA LEU A 322 -17.39 3.92 14.79
C LEU A 322 -16.81 4.70 15.97
N GLU A 323 -17.28 4.34 17.16
CA GLU A 323 -16.68 4.74 18.41
C GLU A 323 -15.48 3.85 18.72
N SER A 324 -14.31 4.46 18.88
CA SER A 324 -13.09 3.77 19.25
C SER A 324 -12.98 3.67 20.77
N ALA A 325 -13.18 2.46 21.26
CA ALA A 325 -13.05 2.09 22.66
C ALA A 325 -11.59 1.77 23.02
N TRP A 326 -11.05 2.48 24.03
CA TRP A 326 -9.71 2.22 24.57
C TRP A 326 -9.63 2.50 26.08
N PRO A 327 -8.87 1.70 26.83
CA PRO A 327 -8.38 0.36 26.47
C PRO A 327 -9.54 -0.66 26.46
N ASP A 328 -9.43 -1.70 25.64
CA ASP A 328 -10.36 -2.86 25.62
C ASP A 328 -9.70 -4.07 24.94
N PRO A 329 -8.64 -4.65 25.53
CA PRO A 329 -7.78 -5.65 24.88
C PRO A 329 -8.49 -6.94 24.49
N GLU A 330 -9.63 -7.26 25.10
CA GLU A 330 -10.44 -8.42 24.76
C GLU A 330 -11.48 -8.11 23.67
N GLY A 331 -11.71 -6.83 23.38
CA GLY A 331 -12.69 -6.36 22.40
C GLY A 331 -14.13 -6.63 22.83
N LEU A 332 -14.40 -6.65 24.14
CA LEU A 332 -15.72 -6.97 24.68
C LEU A 332 -16.80 -5.98 24.25
N ARG A 333 -16.40 -4.74 23.94
CA ARG A 333 -17.30 -3.69 23.46
C ARG A 333 -17.46 -3.66 21.96
N ALA A 334 -16.66 -4.41 21.20
CA ALA A 334 -16.68 -4.31 19.74
C ALA A 334 -17.95 -4.92 19.16
N CYS A 335 -18.82 -4.07 18.62
CA CYS A 335 -20.10 -4.43 18.01
C CYS A 335 -20.45 -3.45 16.90
N VAL A 336 -21.28 -3.88 15.95
CA VAL A 336 -21.75 -2.99 14.89
C VAL A 336 -23.14 -3.42 14.45
N GLU A 337 -24.01 -2.45 14.25
CA GLU A 337 -25.31 -2.60 13.64
C GLU A 337 -25.30 -1.90 12.29
N VAL A 338 -26.01 -2.47 11.32
CA VAL A 338 -26.15 -1.88 9.99
C VAL A 338 -27.58 -1.38 9.85
N ALA A 339 -27.74 -0.08 9.64
CA ALA A 339 -29.02 0.54 9.35
C ALA A 339 -28.85 1.49 8.16
N GLU A 340 -29.76 1.40 7.19
CA GLU A 340 -29.77 2.29 6.00
C GLU A 340 -28.43 2.29 5.23
N GLY A 341 -27.76 1.14 5.16
CA GLY A 341 -26.46 1.01 4.48
C GLY A 341 -25.28 1.63 5.24
N VAL A 342 -25.46 2.05 6.50
CA VAL A 342 -24.42 2.61 7.36
C VAL A 342 -24.17 1.69 8.54
N ALA A 343 -22.90 1.30 8.74
CA ALA A 343 -22.46 0.60 9.94
C ALA A 343 -22.27 1.58 11.11
N LYS A 344 -22.98 1.36 12.22
CA LYS A 344 -22.84 2.16 13.45
C LYS A 344 -22.49 1.26 14.61
N GLY A 345 -21.48 1.62 15.40
CA GLY A 345 -21.12 0.84 16.58
C GLY A 345 -19.75 1.18 17.14
N VAL A 346 -19.13 0.19 17.75
CA VAL A 346 -17.90 0.33 18.52
C VAL A 346 -16.81 -0.58 17.94
N VAL A 347 -15.60 -0.04 17.84
CA VAL A 347 -14.37 -0.79 17.56
C VAL A 347 -13.44 -0.67 18.76
N SER A 348 -12.78 -1.77 19.10
CA SER A 348 -11.99 -1.85 20.32
C SER A 348 -10.50 -2.07 20.03
N HIS A 349 -9.65 -1.55 20.93
CA HIS A 349 -8.22 -1.85 20.96
C HIS A 349 -7.45 -1.52 19.67
N LEU A 350 -7.80 -0.41 19.02
CA LEU A 350 -7.10 0.11 17.83
C LEU A 350 -5.76 0.77 18.20
N ASP A 351 -4.84 -0.03 18.75
CA ASP A 351 -3.51 0.39 19.16
C ASP A 351 -2.42 -0.12 18.23
N ARG A 352 -1.35 0.69 18.08
CA ARG A 352 -0.24 0.38 17.18
C ARG A 352 0.56 -0.83 17.66
N ARG A 353 0.82 -0.93 18.96
CA ARG A 353 1.56 -2.07 19.51
C ARG A 353 0.73 -3.35 19.38
N ALA A 354 -0.57 -3.28 19.63
CA ALA A 354 -1.48 -4.38 19.39
C ALA A 354 -1.50 -4.81 17.91
N TYR A 355 -1.53 -3.86 16.97
CA TYR A 355 -1.45 -4.15 15.54
C TYR A 355 -0.13 -4.85 15.16
N VAL A 356 1.02 -4.28 15.54
CA VAL A 356 2.35 -4.83 15.22
C VAL A 356 2.53 -6.23 15.80
N LEU A 357 1.99 -6.50 16.99
CA LEU A 357 2.04 -7.81 17.63
C LEU A 357 0.96 -8.80 17.15
N GLY A 358 0.11 -8.42 16.18
CA GLY A 358 -1.00 -9.25 15.71
C GLY A 358 -2.14 -9.45 16.71
N LYS A 359 -2.19 -8.63 17.77
CA LYS A 359 -3.10 -8.74 18.92
C LYS A 359 -4.39 -7.90 18.78
N ILE A 360 -4.74 -7.45 17.58
CA ILE A 360 -6.06 -6.82 17.37
C ILE A 360 -7.15 -7.87 17.65
N PRO A 361 -8.14 -7.58 18.53
CA PRO A 361 -9.17 -8.54 18.91
C PRO A 361 -9.97 -9.04 17.72
N GLU A 362 -10.37 -10.32 17.75
CA GLU A 362 -11.16 -10.91 16.68
C GLU A 362 -12.55 -10.24 16.56
N ALA A 363 -13.12 -9.78 17.67
CA ALA A 363 -14.36 -9.00 17.66
C ALA A 363 -14.21 -7.69 16.85
N THR A 364 -13.11 -6.95 17.05
CA THR A 364 -12.79 -5.76 16.24
C THR A 364 -12.61 -6.12 14.76
N LYS A 365 -11.90 -7.21 14.45
CA LYS A 365 -11.75 -7.68 13.06
C LYS A 365 -13.10 -8.02 12.42
N ARG A 366 -14.03 -8.63 13.15
CA ARG A 366 -15.40 -8.89 12.65
C ARG A 366 -16.16 -7.61 12.32
N VAL A 367 -16.08 -6.59 13.17
CA VAL A 367 -16.68 -5.26 12.87
C VAL A 367 -16.08 -4.69 11.59
N ILE A 368 -14.75 -4.70 11.45
CA ILE A 368 -14.08 -4.16 10.26
C ILE A 368 -14.43 -4.97 9.00
N ARG A 369 -14.57 -6.30 9.09
CA ARG A 369 -15.06 -7.13 7.98
C ARG A 369 -16.47 -6.72 7.55
N ARG A 370 -17.37 -6.44 8.50
CA ARG A 370 -18.72 -5.98 8.17
C ARG A 370 -18.73 -4.62 7.48
N VAL A 371 -17.85 -3.71 7.89
CA VAL A 371 -17.65 -2.43 7.19
C VAL A 371 -17.08 -2.65 5.78
N ALA A 372 -16.18 -3.61 5.61
CA ALA A 372 -15.65 -3.97 4.29
C ALA A 372 -16.73 -4.54 3.35
N ASP A 373 -17.70 -5.30 3.87
CA ASP A 373 -18.85 -5.77 3.08
C ASP A 373 -19.65 -4.59 2.54
N LEU A 374 -20.02 -3.66 3.42
CA LEU A 374 -20.77 -2.46 3.02
C LEU A 374 -20.02 -1.61 2.02
N LEU A 375 -18.70 -1.48 2.16
CA LEU A 375 -17.88 -0.72 1.22
C LEU A 375 -17.91 -1.31 -0.20
N VAL A 376 -17.97 -2.63 -0.31
CA VAL A 376 -17.96 -3.35 -1.59
C VAL A 376 -19.37 -3.42 -2.22
N GLU A 377 -20.41 -3.44 -1.38
CA GLU A 377 -21.81 -3.42 -1.80
C GLU A 377 -22.35 -2.01 -2.12
N ALA A 378 -21.66 -0.96 -1.65
CA ALA A 378 -22.06 0.44 -1.71
C ALA A 378 -21.90 1.11 -3.07
#